data_AF-A0A3C0GB45-F1
#
_entry.id   AF-A0A3C0GB45-F1
#
_cell.length_a   1.000
_cell.length_b   1.000
_cell.length_c   1.000
_cell.angle_alpha   90.00
_cell.angle_beta   90.00
_cell.angle_gamma   90.00
#
_symmetry.space_group_name_H-M   'P 1'
#
loop_
_entity.id
_entity.type
_entity.pdbx_description
1 polymer ?
#
loop_
_entity_poly.entity_id
_entity_poly.type
_entity_poly.pdbx_seq_one_letter_code
_entity_poly.pdbx_strand_id
1 'polypeptide(L)' 'HDYQNNFVNAEFLPDEITGTTFYKPGNNAREKNLSDFLKNRWKDKYDF' A
#
# COMPACT_ATOMS: atom_id res chain seq x y z
N HIS A 1 -16.55 4.14 -6.90
CA HIS A 1 -16.52 2.82 -6.23
C HIS A 1 -16.71 1.68 -7.24
N ASP A 2 -16.47 1.89 -8.53
CA ASP A 2 -16.83 0.93 -9.59
C ASP A 2 -15.71 -0.05 -9.98
N TYR A 3 -14.62 -0.12 -9.21
CA TYR A 3 -13.49 -1.01 -9.51
C TYR A 3 -13.50 -2.27 -8.62
N GLN A 4 -13.04 -3.39 -9.17
CA GLN A 4 -12.91 -4.66 -8.45
C GLN A 4 -12.08 -4.46 -7.16
N ASN A 5 -12.59 -4.94 -6.02
CA ASN A 5 -12.04 -4.69 -4.67
C ASN A 5 -12.02 -3.22 -4.21
N ASN A 6 -12.80 -2.33 -4.83
CA ASN A 6 -12.80 -0.89 -4.55
C ASN A 6 -11.39 -0.28 -4.61
N PHE A 7 -10.51 -0.84 -5.44
CA PHE A 7 -9.13 -0.40 -5.55
C PHE A 7 -8.76 -0.24 -7.01
N VAL A 8 -8.24 0.94 -7.35
CA VAL A 8 -7.61 1.21 -8.64
C VAL A 8 -6.12 1.39 -8.38
N ASN A 9 -5.28 0.71 -9.17
CA ASN A 9 -3.84 0.90 -9.10
C ASN A 9 -3.47 2.20 -9.81
N ALA A 10 -3.83 3.32 -9.21
CA ALA A 10 -3.50 4.66 -9.67
C ALA A 10 -2.29 5.18 -8.89
N GLU A 11 -1.36 5.83 -9.58
CA GLU A 11 -0.32 6.61 -8.94
C GLU A 11 -0.94 7.90 -8.38
N PHE A 12 -0.81 8.09 -7.08
CA PHE A 12 -1.20 9.32 -6.39
C PHE A 12 0.00 10.16 -5.95
N LEU A 13 1.19 9.57 -6.03
CA LEU A 13 2.44 10.27 -5.73
C LEU A 13 3.00 10.89 -7.02
N PRO A 14 3.74 12.00 -6.92
CA PRO A 14 4.59 12.49 -8.00
C PRO A 14 5.64 11.44 -8.38
N ASP A 15 5.98 11.37 -9.66
CA ASP A 15 6.99 10.46 -10.22
C ASP A 15 8.34 10.52 -9.47
N GLU A 16 8.69 11.68 -8.91
CA GLU A 16 9.93 11.92 -8.17
C GLU A 16 10.02 11.15 -6.85
N ILE A 17 8.89 10.79 -6.26
CA ILE A 17 8.82 10.07 -4.97
C ILE A 17 8.07 8.74 -5.06
N THR A 18 7.70 8.30 -6.27
CA THR A 18 7.13 6.99 -6.51
C THR A 18 8.08 5.89 -6.03
N GLY A 19 7.53 4.89 -5.33
CA GLY A 19 8.33 3.82 -4.69
C GLY A 19 8.90 4.17 -3.32
N THR A 20 8.66 5.38 -2.80
CA THR A 20 9.10 5.76 -1.45
C THR A 20 8.13 5.23 -0.38
N THR A 21 8.62 4.42 0.55
CA THR A 21 7.84 3.91 1.68
C THR A 21 7.81 4.93 2.82
N PHE A 22 6.66 5.60 3.00
CA PHE A 22 6.48 6.58 4.09
C PHE A 22 5.99 5.94 5.40
N TYR A 23 5.26 4.83 5.31
CA TYR A 23 4.69 4.14 6.46
C TYR A 23 5.30 2.75 6.58
N LYS A 24 5.94 2.47 7.72
CA LYS A 24 6.46 1.14 8.04
C LYS A 24 5.63 0.57 9.18
N PRO A 25 4.78 -0.44 8.92
CA PRO A 25 3.98 -1.06 9.98
C PRO A 25 4.90 -1.71 11.02
N GLY A 26 4.59 -1.50 12.29
CA GLY A 26 5.28 -2.16 13.40
C GLY A 26 4.81 -3.59 13.63
N ASN A 27 5.40 -4.25 14.63
CA ASN A 27 5.11 -5.65 14.96
C ASN A 27 3.94 -5.82 15.94
N ASN A 28 2.78 -5.23 15.63
CA ASN A 28 1.56 -5.44 16.41
C ASN A 28 0.45 -6.06 15.55
N ALA A 29 -0.51 -6.76 16.18
CA ALA A 29 -1.54 -7.50 15.46
C ALA A 29 -2.46 -6.63 14.58
N ARG A 30 -2.67 -5.36 14.95
CA ARG A 30 -3.46 -4.41 14.13
C ARG A 30 -2.69 -3.98 12.89
N GLU A 31 -1.43 -3.62 13.05
CA GLU A 31 -0.56 -3.17 11.96
C GLU A 31 -0.18 -4.31 11.02
N LYS A 32 -0.12 -5.55 11.51
CA LYS A 32 0.06 -6.73 10.65
C LYS A 32 -1.07 -6.88 9.63
N ASN A 33 -2.32 -6.78 10.09
CA ASN A 33 -3.48 -6.83 9.19
C ASN A 33 -3.48 -5.66 8.18
N LEU A 34 -2.99 -4.48 8.61
CA LEU A 34 -2.84 -3.33 7.73
C LEU A 34 -1.73 -3.54 6.69
N SER A 35 -0.57 -4.09 7.09
CA SER A 35 0.53 -4.49 6.20
C SER A 35 0.02 -5.46 5.14
N ASP A 36 -0.69 -6.53 5.53
CA ASP A 36 -1.23 -7.52 4.60
C ASP A 36 -2.25 -6.89 3.62
N PHE A 37 -3.09 -5.97 4.10
CA PHE A 37 -4.05 -5.23 3.29
C PHE A 37 -3.38 -4.29 2.27
N LEU A 38 -2.28 -3.63 2.67
CA LEU A 38 -1.48 -2.75 1.82
C LEU A 38 -0.65 -3.56 0.81
N LYS A 39 -0.02 -4.66 1.24
CA LYS A 39 0.67 -5.63 0.38
C LYS A 39 -0.24 -6.19 -0.71
N ASN A 40 -1.47 -6.56 -0.38
CA ASN A 40 -2.39 -7.10 -1.39
C ASN A 40 -2.74 -6.07 -2.50
N ARG A 41 -2.71 -4.77 -2.16
CA ARG A 41 -3.02 -3.67 -3.09
C ARG A 41 -1.82 -3.22 -3.91
N TRP A 42 -0.71 -2.97 -3.21
CA TRP A 42 0.48 -2.35 -3.78
C TRP A 42 1.59 -3.36 -4.10
N LYS A 43 1.41 -4.62 -3.72
CA LYS A 43 2.37 -5.72 -3.88
C LYS A 43 3.75 -5.29 -3.41
N ASP A 44 4.71 -5.29 -4.32
CA ASP A 44 6.12 -5.03 -4.04
C ASP A 44 6.50 -3.55 -4.25
N LYS A 45 5.54 -2.67 -4.60
CA LYS A 45 5.83 -1.30 -5.05
C LYS A 45 6.42 -0.40 -3.96
N TYR A 46 6.07 -0.66 -2.70
CA TYR A 46 6.41 0.20 -1.56
C TYR A 46 6.95 -0.60 -0.37
N ASP A 47 7.37 -1.86 -0.56
CA ASP A 47 8.01 -2.69 0.47
C ASP A 47 7.27 -2.69 1.84
N PHE A 48 5.92 -2.68 1.78
CA PHE A 48 5.03 -2.77 2.95
C PHE A 48 5.04 -4.18 3.56
#